data_AF-A0A2V7HJ73-F1
#
_entry.id   AF-A0A2V7HJ73-F1
#
_cell.length_a   1.000
_cell.length_b   1.000
_cell.length_c   1.000
_cell.angle_alpha   90.00
_cell.angle_beta   90.00
_cell.angle_gamma   90.00
#
_symmetry.space_group_name_H-M   'P 1'
#
loop_
_entity.id
_entity.type
_entity.pdbx_description
1 polymer ?
#
loop_
_entity_poly.entity_id
_entity_poly.type
_entity_poly.pdbx_seq_one_letter_code
_entity_poly.pdbx_strand_id
1 'polypeptide(L)'
;MFAAAITGGRAVEGIFAAQNGRIRPVALSGAAAPGVASGTLAGMDAPVINARGEIAFLATVRRGRESMEALLLSTRGQLQKIVAQGDPAPAGGTFAGFGPPAINREGAVAFGGAVEGRAVPGGIFVWKGGRLRMVLGAGDETPIGGIFAKFSERLGLSDAGTIAFHGLLKAAPVAAAIFAIEDGRPRVVARLGDPAPGGGHFSNFGLWPAVGASGAIAFAASVDDGPSPVIVVRTAADGLRRVVGVGDSVPSGARIATLTLLPVVSVNTGGAVSFAVAPTATGEGPEGLFLATPGP
;
A
#
# COMPACT_ATOMS: atom_id res chain seq x y z
N MET A 1 10.42 -2.29 12.96
CA MET A 1 11.17 -1.23 12.26
C MET A 1 10.35 0.04 12.37
N PHE A 2 11.00 1.21 12.45
CA PHE A 2 10.34 2.50 12.61
C PHE A 2 11.18 3.62 12.00
N ALA A 3 10.53 4.69 11.55
CA ALA A 3 11.19 5.96 11.24
C ALA A 3 11.12 6.88 12.46
N ALA A 4 12.17 7.66 12.70
CA ALA A 4 12.21 8.61 13.82
C ALA A 4 13.10 9.80 13.53
N ALA A 5 12.69 10.98 14.00
CA ALA A 5 13.58 12.10 14.24
C ALA A 5 14.51 11.77 15.42
N ILE A 6 15.76 12.20 15.34
CA ILE A 6 16.80 11.95 16.35
C ILE A 6 17.52 13.26 16.69
N THR A 7 17.96 13.39 17.93
CA THR A 7 18.66 14.59 18.44
C THR A 7 20.00 14.19 19.07
N GLY A 8 20.90 15.16 19.24
CA GLY A 8 22.21 14.94 19.87
C GLY A 8 23.25 14.18 19.01
N GLY A 9 22.95 13.97 17.71
CA GLY A 9 23.84 13.32 16.75
C GLY A 9 24.07 14.16 15.48
N ARG A 10 24.84 13.60 14.53
CA ARG A 10 25.08 14.23 13.21
C ARG A 10 23.88 14.14 12.26
N ALA A 11 23.07 13.10 12.43
CA ALA A 11 21.83 12.91 11.69
C ALA A 11 20.66 13.46 12.53
N VAL A 12 19.59 13.89 11.85
CA VAL A 12 18.38 14.45 12.46
C VAL A 12 17.16 13.55 12.28
N GLU A 13 17.26 12.54 11.41
CA GLU A 13 16.25 11.50 11.23
C GLU A 13 16.88 10.17 10.73
N GLY A 14 16.11 9.09 10.85
CA GLY A 14 16.55 7.76 10.45
C GLY A 14 15.42 6.73 10.33
N ILE A 15 15.70 5.66 9.59
CA ILE A 15 14.98 4.39 9.70
C ILE A 15 15.79 3.46 10.59
N PHE A 16 15.10 2.83 11.55
CA PHE A 16 15.68 1.96 12.56
C PHE A 16 15.03 0.58 12.56
N ALA A 17 15.86 -0.45 12.71
CA ALA A 17 15.41 -1.81 12.95
C ALA A 17 15.66 -2.16 14.42
N ALA A 18 14.63 -2.70 15.07
CA ALA A 18 14.72 -3.22 16.42
C ALA A 18 14.62 -4.75 16.38
N GLN A 19 15.58 -5.45 16.97
CA GLN A 19 15.59 -6.90 17.10
C GLN A 19 16.20 -7.29 18.44
N ASN A 20 15.53 -8.14 19.21
CA ASN A 20 15.98 -8.63 20.53
C ASN A 20 16.42 -7.50 21.47
N GLY A 21 15.61 -6.43 21.57
CA GLY A 21 15.90 -5.26 22.41
C GLY A 21 17.03 -4.36 21.90
N ARG A 22 17.67 -4.69 20.78
CA ARG A 22 18.71 -3.85 20.16
C ARG A 22 18.15 -3.06 19.00
N ILE A 23 18.39 -1.75 19.01
CA ILE A 23 18.05 -0.83 17.93
C ILE A 23 19.30 -0.59 17.09
N ARG A 24 19.17 -0.68 15.76
CA ARG A 24 20.24 -0.39 14.81
C ARG A 24 19.74 0.55 13.71
N PRO A 25 20.57 1.53 13.29
CA PRO A 25 20.24 2.36 12.14
C PRO A 25 20.28 1.50 10.86
N VAL A 26 19.28 1.71 10.00
CA VAL A 26 19.18 1.12 8.65
C VAL A 26 19.60 2.16 7.61
N ALA A 27 19.11 3.38 7.79
CA ALA A 27 19.45 4.55 6.99
C ALA A 27 19.35 5.80 7.88
N LEU A 28 20.22 6.79 7.64
CA LEU A 28 20.30 8.02 8.41
C LEU A 28 20.43 9.23 7.46
N SER A 29 19.81 10.36 7.81
CA SER A 29 20.01 11.61 7.09
C SER A 29 21.50 11.97 7.05
N GLY A 30 21.98 12.49 5.92
CA GLY A 30 23.38 12.83 5.67
C GLY A 30 24.24 11.66 5.20
N ALA A 31 23.76 10.42 5.28
CA ALA A 31 24.46 9.27 4.70
C ALA A 31 24.45 9.35 3.16
N ALA A 32 25.41 8.70 2.51
CA ALA A 32 25.43 8.61 1.05
C ALA A 32 24.20 7.84 0.54
N ALA A 33 23.65 8.29 -0.59
CA ALA A 33 22.57 7.61 -1.30
C ALA A 33 23.17 6.73 -2.42
N PRO A 34 23.17 5.39 -2.30
CA PRO A 34 23.72 4.52 -3.33
C PRO A 34 23.02 4.70 -4.67
N GLY A 35 23.76 4.57 -5.78
CA GLY A 35 23.20 4.71 -7.12
C GLY A 35 22.80 6.14 -7.53
N VAL A 36 23.05 7.14 -6.66
CA VAL A 36 22.89 8.57 -6.98
C VAL A 36 24.22 9.28 -6.75
N ALA A 37 24.89 9.67 -7.84
CA ALA A 37 26.22 10.28 -7.76
C ALA A 37 26.22 11.57 -6.94
N SER A 38 27.04 11.61 -5.90
CA SER A 38 27.12 12.71 -4.92
C SER A 38 25.80 13.00 -4.19
N GLY A 39 24.89 12.03 -4.15
CA GLY A 39 23.61 12.12 -3.42
C GLY A 39 23.77 11.80 -1.93
N THR A 40 23.03 12.52 -1.09
CA THR A 40 22.91 12.24 0.35
C THR A 40 21.46 12.10 0.75
N LEU A 41 21.16 11.20 1.68
CA LEU A 41 19.82 11.03 2.23
C LEU A 41 19.43 12.28 3.01
N ALA A 42 18.25 12.83 2.76
CA ALA A 42 17.74 14.04 3.40
C ALA A 42 16.35 13.84 4.04
N GLY A 43 15.56 12.91 3.50
CA GLY A 43 14.23 12.51 3.98
C GLY A 43 14.09 10.98 3.84
N MET A 44 13.38 10.31 4.73
CA MET A 44 13.06 8.89 4.63
C MET A 44 11.63 8.59 5.09
N ASP A 45 10.83 8.01 4.20
CA ASP A 45 9.41 7.82 4.40
C ASP A 45 8.92 6.42 4.00
N ALA A 46 7.75 6.10 4.53
CA ALA A 46 7.00 4.87 4.24
C ALA A 46 7.84 3.58 4.23
N PRO A 47 8.65 3.32 5.29
CA PRO A 47 9.45 2.12 5.31
C PRO A 47 8.57 0.87 5.48
N VAL A 48 8.92 -0.18 4.76
CA VAL A 48 8.29 -1.51 4.83
C VAL A 48 9.35 -2.58 5.02
N ILE A 49 9.02 -3.66 5.73
CA ILE A 49 9.94 -4.76 6.05
C ILE A 49 9.31 -6.11 5.73
N ASN A 50 10.08 -7.03 5.16
CA ASN A 50 9.64 -8.41 4.96
C ASN A 50 10.17 -9.37 6.04
N ALA A 51 9.74 -10.63 5.98
CA ALA A 51 10.15 -11.67 6.92
C ALA A 51 11.66 -11.98 6.91
N ARG A 52 12.40 -11.59 5.86
CA ARG A 52 13.87 -11.74 5.78
C ARG A 52 14.62 -10.55 6.39
N GLY A 53 13.90 -9.55 6.90
CA GLY A 53 14.49 -8.32 7.43
C GLY A 53 14.98 -7.37 6.35
N GLU A 54 14.58 -7.57 5.09
CA GLU A 54 14.83 -6.61 4.01
C GLU A 54 13.87 -5.44 4.15
N ILE A 55 14.39 -4.22 4.01
CA ILE A 55 13.63 -2.99 4.27
C ILE A 55 13.62 -2.13 3.01
N ALA A 56 12.44 -1.90 2.43
CA ALA A 56 12.27 -0.96 1.33
C ALA A 56 11.68 0.36 1.85
N PHE A 57 12.08 1.49 1.31
CA PHE A 57 11.59 2.80 1.73
C PHE A 57 11.75 3.85 0.63
N LEU A 58 10.96 4.91 0.74
CA LEU A 58 11.10 6.11 -0.08
C LEU A 58 12.11 7.05 0.59
N ALA A 59 13.01 7.63 -0.20
CA ALA A 59 14.02 8.55 0.28
C ALA A 59 14.01 9.84 -0.54
N THR A 60 14.03 10.97 0.15
CA THR A 60 14.45 12.24 -0.46
C THR A 60 15.96 12.28 -0.45
N VAL A 61 16.56 12.39 -1.64
CA VAL A 61 18.00 12.45 -1.87
C VAL A 61 18.37 13.86 -2.32
N ARG A 62 19.27 14.51 -1.57
CA ARG A 62 19.83 15.80 -1.93
C ARG A 62 21.10 15.62 -2.75
N ARG A 63 21.18 16.29 -3.90
CA ARG A 63 22.33 16.30 -4.82
C ARG A 63 22.66 17.75 -5.18
N GLY A 64 23.66 18.32 -4.52
CA GLY A 64 23.97 19.74 -4.67
C GLY A 64 22.81 20.61 -4.18
N ARG A 65 22.20 21.40 -5.09
CA ARG A 65 21.02 22.22 -4.81
C ARG A 65 19.69 21.55 -5.19
N GLU A 66 19.75 20.38 -5.82
CA GLU A 66 18.58 19.63 -6.24
C GLU A 66 18.20 18.60 -5.18
N SER A 67 16.91 18.28 -5.13
CA SER A 67 16.36 17.16 -4.37
C SER A 67 15.56 16.28 -5.31
N MET A 68 15.65 14.96 -5.10
CA MET A 68 14.92 13.97 -5.87
C MET A 68 14.45 12.83 -4.98
N GLU A 69 13.42 12.12 -5.39
CA GLU A 69 12.97 10.91 -4.73
C GLU A 69 13.71 9.68 -5.27
N ALA A 70 13.97 8.72 -4.37
CA ALA A 70 14.49 7.41 -4.70
C ALA A 70 13.84 6.33 -3.84
N LEU A 71 13.55 5.17 -4.44
CA LEU A 71 13.22 3.95 -3.71
C LEU A 71 14.51 3.18 -3.44
N LEU A 72 14.75 2.90 -2.16
CA LEU A 72 15.93 2.18 -1.70
C LEU A 72 15.53 0.87 -1.02
N LEU A 73 16.40 -0.14 -1.12
CA LEU A 73 16.31 -1.42 -0.43
C LEU A 73 17.51 -1.60 0.50
N SER A 74 17.27 -1.93 1.75
CA SER A 74 18.29 -2.42 2.67
C SER A 74 18.24 -3.93 2.77
N THR A 75 19.35 -4.59 2.43
CA THR A 75 19.54 -6.03 2.58
C THR A 75 20.77 -6.26 3.45
N ARG A 76 20.57 -6.87 4.63
CA ARG A 76 21.63 -7.08 5.63
C ARG A 76 22.41 -5.80 5.98
N GLY A 77 21.70 -4.66 6.03
CA GLY A 77 22.27 -3.34 6.35
C GLY A 77 22.98 -2.64 5.18
N GLN A 78 23.03 -3.24 3.99
CA GLN A 78 23.55 -2.60 2.79
C GLN A 78 22.42 -1.98 1.99
N LEU A 79 22.56 -0.71 1.64
CA LEU A 79 21.58 0.02 0.85
C LEU A 79 21.84 -0.16 -0.66
N GLN A 80 20.76 -0.36 -1.42
CA GLN A 80 20.75 -0.45 -2.87
C GLN A 80 19.64 0.44 -3.44
N LYS A 81 19.93 1.13 -4.55
CA LYS A 81 18.89 1.82 -5.33
C LYS A 81 18.03 0.83 -6.09
N ILE A 82 16.71 0.90 -5.90
CA ILE A 82 15.73 0.26 -6.78
C ILE A 82 15.52 1.14 -8.01
N VAL A 83 15.16 2.41 -7.77
CA VAL A 83 14.89 3.42 -8.81
C VAL A 83 14.96 4.81 -8.18
N ALA A 84 15.26 5.84 -8.97
CA ALA A 84 15.16 7.25 -8.60
C ALA A 84 14.45 8.07 -9.69
N GLN A 85 13.96 9.26 -9.34
CA GLN A 85 13.46 10.21 -10.32
C GLN A 85 14.54 10.50 -11.38
N GLY A 86 14.11 10.63 -12.63
CA GLY A 86 14.99 10.75 -13.79
C GLY A 86 15.55 9.43 -14.34
N ASP A 87 15.43 8.31 -13.61
CA ASP A 87 15.77 7.00 -14.18
C ASP A 87 14.79 6.64 -15.32
N PRO A 88 15.24 5.94 -16.37
CA PRO A 88 14.36 5.49 -17.46
C PRO A 88 13.26 4.54 -16.98
N ALA A 89 12.03 4.76 -17.43
CA ALA A 89 10.91 3.85 -17.16
C ALA A 89 10.86 2.71 -18.21
N PRO A 90 10.52 1.45 -17.83
CA PRO A 90 10.47 0.31 -18.75
C PRO A 90 9.58 0.46 -20.00
N ALA A 91 8.60 1.37 -19.97
CA ALA A 91 7.70 1.66 -21.11
C ALA A 91 8.09 2.95 -21.87
N GLY A 92 9.25 3.53 -21.58
CA GLY A 92 9.69 4.83 -22.11
C GLY A 92 9.36 6.00 -21.19
N GLY A 93 10.03 7.13 -21.41
CA GLY A 93 10.01 8.26 -20.48
C GLY A 93 10.90 8.05 -19.26
N THR A 94 10.75 8.89 -18.24
CA THR A 94 11.53 8.85 -17.00
C THR A 94 10.62 8.92 -15.78
N PHE A 95 11.04 8.29 -14.67
CA PHE A 95 10.29 8.38 -13.42
C PHE A 95 10.25 9.81 -12.88
N ALA A 96 9.07 10.24 -12.46
CA ALA A 96 8.81 11.57 -11.92
C ALA A 96 8.29 11.55 -10.47
N GLY A 97 7.92 10.39 -9.94
CA GLY A 97 7.50 10.25 -8.55
C GLY A 97 7.08 8.82 -8.22
N PHE A 98 6.98 8.52 -6.93
CA PHE A 98 6.72 7.17 -6.44
C PHE A 98 5.66 7.17 -5.34
N GLY A 99 4.79 6.16 -5.38
CA GLY A 99 3.98 5.78 -4.22
C GLY A 99 4.80 4.96 -3.21
N PRO A 100 4.30 4.80 -1.97
CA PRO A 100 4.92 3.94 -0.98
C PRO A 100 5.18 2.51 -1.49
N PRO A 101 6.36 1.93 -1.23
CA PRO A 101 6.66 0.57 -1.66
C PRO A 101 5.91 -0.47 -0.82
N ALA A 102 5.67 -1.64 -1.42
CA ALA A 102 5.34 -2.89 -0.73
C ALA A 102 6.43 -3.92 -1.02
N ILE A 103 6.77 -4.77 -0.05
CA ILE A 103 7.80 -5.80 -0.19
C ILE A 103 7.28 -7.15 0.30
N ASN A 104 7.58 -8.23 -0.41
CA ASN A 104 7.19 -9.59 -0.02
C ASN A 104 8.39 -10.43 0.46
N ARG A 105 8.14 -11.66 0.96
CA ARG A 105 9.21 -12.55 1.49
C ARG A 105 10.30 -12.90 0.48
N GLU A 106 9.99 -12.82 -0.81
CA GLU A 106 10.93 -13.11 -1.90
C GLU A 106 11.80 -11.90 -2.26
N GLY A 107 11.59 -10.75 -1.61
CA GLY A 107 12.31 -9.51 -1.87
C GLY A 107 11.85 -8.83 -3.15
N ALA A 108 10.68 -9.19 -3.67
CA ALA A 108 10.04 -8.41 -4.71
C ALA A 108 9.48 -7.13 -4.08
N VAL A 109 9.71 -6.00 -4.75
CA VAL A 109 9.22 -4.68 -4.32
C VAL A 109 8.24 -4.17 -5.39
N ALA A 110 7.01 -3.90 -5.00
CA ALA A 110 5.99 -3.31 -5.84
C ALA A 110 5.74 -1.86 -5.43
N PHE A 111 5.47 -0.97 -6.38
CA PHE A 111 5.16 0.44 -6.12
C PHE A 111 4.37 1.06 -7.28
N GLY A 112 3.57 2.08 -6.98
CA GLY A 112 3.02 2.98 -7.99
C GLY A 112 4.09 3.97 -8.44
N GLY A 113 4.16 4.29 -9.73
CA GLY A 113 5.12 5.27 -10.26
C GLY A 113 4.47 6.22 -11.26
N ALA A 114 4.79 7.50 -11.14
CA ALA A 114 4.51 8.51 -12.16
C ALA A 114 5.67 8.57 -13.17
N VAL A 115 5.35 8.74 -14.44
CA VAL A 115 6.31 8.78 -15.54
C VAL A 115 6.04 10.01 -16.39
N GLU A 116 7.09 10.77 -16.68
CA GLU A 116 7.06 11.89 -17.60
C GLU A 116 7.57 11.47 -18.98
N GLY A 117 6.94 11.99 -20.04
CA GLY A 117 7.23 11.63 -21.43
C GLY A 117 5.97 11.22 -22.21
N ARG A 118 6.14 10.75 -23.46
CA ARG A 118 5.03 10.50 -24.40
C ARG A 118 4.45 9.07 -24.41
N ALA A 119 4.94 8.16 -23.57
CA ALA A 119 4.56 6.74 -23.68
C ALA A 119 3.41 6.33 -22.75
N VAL A 120 3.53 6.55 -21.45
CA VAL A 120 2.52 6.20 -20.42
C VAL A 120 2.75 7.13 -19.20
N PRO A 121 1.74 7.83 -18.64
CA PRO A 121 1.95 8.81 -17.56
C PRO A 121 2.25 8.19 -16.19
N GLY A 122 2.09 6.87 -16.04
CA GLY A 122 2.38 6.16 -14.80
C GLY A 122 1.80 4.74 -14.80
N GLY A 123 2.10 3.99 -13.74
CA GLY A 123 1.69 2.59 -13.63
C GLY A 123 2.09 1.95 -12.31
N ILE A 124 1.85 0.64 -12.24
CA ILE A 124 2.34 -0.23 -11.17
C ILE A 124 3.61 -0.91 -11.69
N PHE A 125 4.66 -0.87 -10.87
CA PHE A 125 5.96 -1.43 -11.19
C PHE A 125 6.37 -2.48 -10.17
N VAL A 126 7.16 -3.44 -10.61
CA VAL A 126 7.76 -4.46 -9.75
C VAL A 126 9.26 -4.54 -10.01
N TRP A 127 10.03 -4.42 -8.95
CA TRP A 127 11.45 -4.74 -8.92
C TRP A 127 11.68 -6.09 -8.26
N LYS A 128 12.48 -6.96 -8.89
CA LYS A 128 12.95 -8.21 -8.28
C LYS A 128 14.31 -8.60 -8.86
N GLY A 129 15.29 -8.86 -7.99
CA GLY A 129 16.61 -9.35 -8.40
C GLY A 129 17.31 -8.45 -9.41
N GLY A 130 17.22 -7.12 -9.24
CA GLY A 130 17.84 -6.14 -10.13
C GLY A 130 17.06 -5.84 -11.43
N ARG A 131 15.91 -6.51 -11.66
CA ARG A 131 15.07 -6.26 -12.84
C ARG A 131 13.84 -5.46 -12.44
N LEU A 132 13.65 -4.32 -13.11
CA LEU A 132 12.46 -3.47 -12.98
C LEU A 132 11.54 -3.69 -14.19
N ARG A 133 10.25 -3.88 -13.95
CA ARG A 133 9.22 -4.01 -14.99
C ARG A 133 7.96 -3.22 -14.63
N MET A 134 7.28 -2.69 -15.64
CA MET A 134 5.90 -2.23 -15.50
C MET A 134 4.98 -3.46 -15.59
N VAL A 135 4.00 -3.56 -14.70
CA VAL A 135 3.04 -4.69 -14.67
C VAL A 135 1.63 -4.29 -15.07
N LEU A 136 1.31 -3.00 -14.93
CA LEU A 136 0.06 -2.40 -15.37
C LEU A 136 0.29 -0.91 -15.58
N GLY A 137 -0.08 -0.38 -16.74
CA GLY A 137 0.06 1.03 -17.12
C GLY A 137 -1.27 1.78 -17.10
N ALA A 138 -1.21 3.09 -16.85
CA ALA A 138 -2.37 3.95 -17.11
C ALA A 138 -2.66 3.96 -18.61
N GLY A 139 -3.93 3.76 -18.98
CA GLY A 139 -4.36 3.55 -20.36
C GLY A 139 -4.60 2.08 -20.72
N ASP A 140 -4.11 1.13 -19.92
CA ASP A 140 -4.38 -0.30 -20.14
C ASP A 140 -5.88 -0.60 -19.98
N GLU A 141 -6.36 -1.57 -20.76
CA GLU A 141 -7.74 -2.04 -20.70
C GLU A 141 -8.04 -2.69 -19.35
N THR A 142 -9.24 -2.44 -18.83
CA THR A 142 -9.71 -3.11 -17.62
C THR A 142 -10.50 -4.37 -17.97
N PRO A 143 -10.50 -5.40 -17.10
CA PRO A 143 -11.32 -6.61 -17.31
C PRO A 143 -12.83 -6.36 -17.21
N ILE A 144 -13.26 -5.11 -16.95
CA ILE A 144 -14.66 -4.72 -16.81
C ILE A 144 -15.10 -3.69 -17.86
N GLY A 145 -14.26 -3.46 -18.88
CA GLY A 145 -14.45 -2.44 -19.92
C GLY A 145 -13.82 -1.10 -19.56
N GLY A 146 -13.54 -0.28 -20.58
CA GLY A 146 -12.81 0.99 -20.40
C GLY A 146 -11.33 0.79 -20.08
N ILE A 147 -10.70 1.83 -19.51
CA ILE A 147 -9.25 1.88 -19.23
C ILE A 147 -8.95 2.27 -17.78
N PHE A 148 -7.78 1.86 -17.28
CA PHE A 148 -7.23 2.38 -16.04
C PHE A 148 -6.76 3.83 -16.23
N ALA A 149 -7.39 4.77 -15.51
CA ALA A 149 -7.00 6.18 -15.55
C ALA A 149 -5.93 6.50 -14.51
N LYS A 150 -6.10 6.00 -13.28
CA LYS A 150 -5.18 6.18 -12.16
C LYS A 150 -5.23 4.99 -11.22
N PHE A 151 -4.20 4.86 -10.40
CA PHE A 151 -4.06 3.83 -9.36
C PHE A 151 -3.94 4.50 -8.00
N SER A 152 -4.30 3.79 -6.93
CA SER A 152 -3.97 4.21 -5.57
C SER A 152 -2.46 4.29 -5.36
N GLU A 153 -2.02 5.29 -4.59
CA GLU A 153 -0.59 5.46 -4.28
C GLU A 153 -0.02 4.28 -3.50
N ARG A 154 -0.81 3.72 -2.58
CA ARG A 154 -0.47 2.49 -1.86
C ARG A 154 -1.10 1.29 -2.55
N LEU A 155 -0.32 0.23 -2.59
CA LEU A 155 -0.70 -1.08 -3.08
C LEU A 155 -0.33 -2.14 -2.04
N GLY A 156 -1.06 -3.25 -2.04
CA GLY A 156 -0.71 -4.44 -1.29
C GLY A 156 0.11 -5.39 -2.16
N LEU A 157 1.08 -6.09 -1.58
CA LEU A 157 1.81 -7.18 -2.25
C LEU A 157 1.84 -8.44 -1.38
N SER A 158 1.34 -9.57 -1.92
CA SER A 158 1.40 -10.87 -1.25
C SER A 158 2.72 -11.59 -1.52
N ASP A 159 2.96 -12.66 -0.76
CA ASP A 159 4.12 -13.53 -0.98
C ASP A 159 4.05 -14.33 -2.27
N ALA A 160 2.84 -14.60 -2.77
CA ALA A 160 2.63 -15.20 -4.09
C ALA A 160 2.82 -14.19 -5.25
N GLY A 161 2.98 -12.90 -4.94
CA GLY A 161 3.11 -11.84 -5.93
C GLY A 161 1.78 -11.21 -6.37
N THR A 162 0.68 -11.52 -5.67
CA THR A 162 -0.61 -10.85 -5.87
C THR A 162 -0.47 -9.38 -5.49
N ILE A 163 -0.84 -8.48 -6.40
CA ILE A 163 -0.85 -7.03 -6.11
C ILE A 163 -2.29 -6.55 -5.99
N ALA A 164 -2.68 -6.04 -4.82
CA ALA A 164 -4.00 -5.46 -4.60
C ALA A 164 -3.94 -3.93 -4.69
N PHE A 165 -4.87 -3.32 -5.41
CA PHE A 165 -4.91 -1.86 -5.59
C PHE A 165 -6.33 -1.35 -5.85
N HIS A 166 -6.54 -0.07 -5.57
CA HIS A 166 -7.76 0.64 -5.96
C HIS A 166 -7.50 1.33 -7.31
N GLY A 167 -8.34 1.03 -8.31
CA GLY A 167 -8.23 1.59 -9.66
C GLY A 167 -9.32 2.59 -9.95
N LEU A 168 -8.95 3.79 -10.39
CA LEU A 168 -9.86 4.77 -10.98
C LEU A 168 -9.93 4.56 -12.49
N LEU A 169 -11.14 4.52 -13.03
CA LEU A 169 -11.41 4.07 -14.38
C LEU A 169 -11.95 5.21 -15.26
N LYS A 170 -11.73 5.10 -16.56
CA LYS A 170 -12.32 5.99 -17.57
C LYS A 170 -12.97 5.17 -18.67
N ALA A 171 -14.12 5.64 -19.16
CA ALA A 171 -14.95 4.93 -20.15
C ALA A 171 -15.33 3.49 -19.73
N ALA A 172 -15.37 3.22 -18.43
CA ALA A 172 -15.82 1.97 -17.84
C ALA A 172 -17.26 2.12 -17.30
N PRO A 173 -18.00 1.02 -17.06
CA PRO A 173 -19.35 1.06 -16.47
C PRO A 173 -19.39 1.66 -15.06
N VAL A 174 -18.27 1.68 -14.34
CA VAL A 174 -18.13 2.23 -12.98
C VAL A 174 -16.90 3.13 -12.90
N ALA A 175 -16.93 4.12 -12.01
CA ALA A 175 -15.82 5.07 -11.86
C ALA A 175 -14.58 4.46 -11.18
N ALA A 176 -14.77 3.42 -10.35
CA ALA A 176 -13.70 2.79 -9.60
C ALA A 176 -14.01 1.34 -9.20
N ALA A 177 -12.96 0.59 -8.87
CA ALA A 177 -13.05 -0.77 -8.37
C ALA A 177 -11.78 -1.19 -7.60
N ILE A 178 -11.91 -2.19 -6.73
CA ILE A 178 -10.75 -2.90 -6.15
C ILE A 178 -10.32 -4.00 -7.13
N PHE A 179 -9.03 -4.05 -7.42
CA PHE A 179 -8.43 -4.99 -8.35
C PHE A 179 -7.30 -5.79 -7.68
N ALA A 180 -7.01 -6.94 -8.27
CA ALA A 180 -5.83 -7.74 -7.99
C ALA A 180 -5.07 -8.03 -9.29
N ILE A 181 -3.74 -8.00 -9.27
CA ILE A 181 -2.90 -8.53 -10.35
C ILE A 181 -2.38 -9.89 -9.90
N GLU A 182 -2.71 -10.93 -10.67
CA GLU A 182 -2.23 -12.30 -10.47
C GLU A 182 -1.64 -12.78 -11.79
N ASP A 183 -0.42 -13.32 -11.76
CA ASP A 183 0.32 -13.76 -12.97
C ASP A 183 0.37 -12.71 -14.09
N GLY A 184 0.46 -11.43 -13.71
CA GLY A 184 0.53 -10.30 -14.62
C GLY A 184 -0.80 -9.90 -15.25
N ARG A 185 -1.92 -10.47 -14.80
CA ARG A 185 -3.26 -10.16 -15.32
C ARG A 185 -4.10 -9.47 -14.25
N PRO A 186 -4.68 -8.30 -14.55
CA PRO A 186 -5.63 -7.67 -13.64
C PRO A 186 -6.95 -8.44 -13.63
N ARG A 187 -7.46 -8.73 -12.43
CA ARG A 187 -8.83 -9.18 -12.19
C ARG A 187 -9.52 -8.23 -11.23
N VAL A 188 -10.83 -8.12 -11.38
CA VAL A 188 -11.66 -7.35 -10.46
C VAL A 188 -11.96 -8.14 -9.19
N VAL A 189 -11.93 -7.45 -8.05
CA VAL A 189 -12.26 -7.99 -6.72
C VAL A 189 -13.63 -7.50 -6.26
N ALA A 190 -13.91 -6.20 -6.43
CA ALA A 190 -15.19 -5.57 -6.12
C ALA A 190 -15.36 -4.30 -6.95
N ARG A 191 -16.58 -4.03 -7.43
CA ARG A 191 -16.94 -2.83 -8.22
C ARG A 191 -17.94 -1.97 -7.47
N LEU A 192 -17.97 -0.68 -7.78
CA LEU A 192 -19.05 0.18 -7.30
C LEU A 192 -20.39 -0.31 -7.86
N GLY A 193 -21.43 -0.28 -7.04
CA GLY A 193 -22.75 -0.82 -7.33
C GLY A 193 -22.91 -2.33 -7.09
N ASP A 194 -21.82 -3.10 -6.93
CA ASP A 194 -21.94 -4.52 -6.57
C ASP A 194 -22.60 -4.67 -5.20
N PRO A 195 -23.41 -5.74 -4.98
CA PRO A 195 -23.97 -6.04 -3.67
C PRO A 195 -22.89 -6.17 -2.59
N ALA A 196 -23.08 -5.47 -1.47
CA ALA A 196 -22.16 -5.52 -0.34
C ALA A 196 -22.50 -6.70 0.59
N PRO A 197 -21.50 -7.44 1.12
CA PRO A 197 -21.74 -8.44 2.14
C PRO A 197 -22.40 -7.82 3.38
N GLY A 198 -23.54 -8.37 3.80
CA GLY A 198 -24.35 -7.81 4.89
C GLY A 198 -25.51 -6.91 4.44
N GLY A 199 -25.71 -6.72 3.13
CA GLY A 199 -26.82 -5.97 2.54
C GLY A 199 -26.38 -4.61 1.98
N GLY A 200 -27.18 -4.05 1.07
CA GLY A 200 -26.87 -2.82 0.34
C GLY A 200 -25.90 -3.02 -0.83
N HIS A 201 -25.31 -1.92 -1.31
CA HIS A 201 -24.40 -1.88 -2.45
C HIS A 201 -23.16 -1.02 -2.17
N PHE A 202 -22.01 -1.37 -2.75
CA PHE A 202 -20.80 -0.57 -2.61
C PHE A 202 -20.94 0.80 -3.29
N SER A 203 -20.84 1.89 -2.53
CA SER A 203 -20.92 3.26 -3.06
C SER A 203 -19.58 3.99 -3.11
N ASN A 204 -18.61 3.55 -2.31
CA ASN A 204 -17.23 4.02 -2.40
C ASN A 204 -16.24 2.98 -1.86
N PHE A 205 -14.97 3.04 -2.28
CA PHE A 205 -13.90 2.21 -1.73
C PHE A 205 -12.84 3.06 -1.05
N GLY A 206 -12.27 2.51 0.03
CA GLY A 206 -11.04 3.03 0.61
C GLY A 206 -9.87 2.94 -0.36
N LEU A 207 -8.94 3.90 -0.28
CA LEU A 207 -7.84 3.99 -1.24
C LEU A 207 -6.80 2.87 -1.08
N TRP A 208 -6.73 2.23 0.07
CA TRP A 208 -5.61 1.36 0.44
C TRP A 208 -6.10 -0.07 0.77
N PRO A 209 -6.31 -0.92 -0.26
CA PRO A 209 -6.55 -2.33 0.00
C PRO A 209 -5.29 -2.97 0.59
N ALA A 210 -5.47 -3.81 1.59
CA ALA A 210 -4.44 -4.64 2.19
C ALA A 210 -4.46 -6.03 1.56
N VAL A 211 -3.30 -6.68 1.47
CA VAL A 211 -3.21 -8.09 1.09
C VAL A 211 -2.32 -8.83 2.07
N GLY A 212 -2.79 -9.97 2.55
CA GLY A 212 -2.01 -10.84 3.42
C GLY A 212 -1.04 -11.71 2.63
N ALA A 213 -0.09 -12.33 3.33
CA ALA A 213 0.90 -13.22 2.73
C ALA A 213 0.27 -14.36 1.90
N SER A 214 -0.90 -14.86 2.30
CA SER A 214 -1.67 -15.89 1.60
C SER A 214 -2.45 -15.39 0.37
N GLY A 215 -2.45 -14.08 0.10
CA GLY A 215 -3.20 -13.46 -0.99
C GLY A 215 -4.61 -12.99 -0.60
N ALA A 216 -5.04 -13.17 0.65
CA ALA A 216 -6.32 -12.63 1.12
C ALA A 216 -6.30 -11.10 1.09
N ILE A 217 -7.23 -10.49 0.36
CA ILE A 217 -7.35 -9.04 0.20
C ILE A 217 -8.42 -8.52 1.16
N ALA A 218 -8.14 -7.42 1.85
CA ALA A 218 -9.11 -6.70 2.67
C ALA A 218 -9.14 -5.21 2.33
N PHE A 219 -10.32 -4.60 2.40
CA PHE A 219 -10.51 -3.19 2.10
C PHE A 219 -11.71 -2.63 2.86
N ALA A 220 -11.70 -1.32 3.12
CA ALA A 220 -12.86 -0.59 3.62
C ALA A 220 -13.74 -0.13 2.43
N ALA A 221 -15.05 -0.10 2.64
CA ALA A 221 -16.00 0.37 1.63
C ALA A 221 -17.18 1.09 2.29
N SER A 222 -17.67 2.16 1.65
CA SER A 222 -18.97 2.74 1.94
C SER A 222 -20.07 1.90 1.29
N VAL A 223 -21.21 1.82 1.95
CA VAL A 223 -22.35 1.03 1.51
C VAL A 223 -23.61 1.89 1.56
N ASP A 224 -24.32 1.95 0.43
CA ASP A 224 -25.64 2.55 0.34
C ASP A 224 -26.71 1.46 0.48
N ASP A 225 -27.91 1.84 0.95
CA ASP A 225 -29.07 0.95 1.13
C ASP A 225 -28.80 -0.31 2.00
N GLY A 226 -27.77 -0.25 2.84
CA GLY A 226 -27.37 -1.32 3.76
C GLY A 226 -27.48 -0.92 5.23
N PRO A 227 -27.42 -1.89 6.15
CA PRO A 227 -27.54 -1.62 7.59
C PRO A 227 -26.30 -0.93 8.20
N SER A 228 -25.15 -0.97 7.53
CA SER A 228 -23.91 -0.33 7.97
C SER A 228 -23.40 0.59 6.86
N PRO A 229 -23.20 1.91 7.11
CA PRO A 229 -22.76 2.86 6.08
C PRO A 229 -21.30 2.66 5.64
N VAL A 230 -20.47 2.01 6.48
CA VAL A 230 -19.10 1.63 6.16
C VAL A 230 -18.83 0.24 6.72
N ILE A 231 -18.19 -0.60 5.91
CA ILE A 231 -17.76 -1.95 6.27
C ILE A 231 -16.30 -2.20 5.90
N VAL A 232 -15.64 -3.08 6.65
CA VAL A 232 -14.40 -3.74 6.22
C VAL A 232 -14.76 -5.09 5.63
N VAL A 233 -14.25 -5.36 4.44
CA VAL A 233 -14.50 -6.57 3.67
C VAL A 233 -13.19 -7.33 3.50
N ARG A 234 -13.25 -8.66 3.45
CA ARG A 234 -12.13 -9.53 3.08
C ARG A 234 -12.57 -10.54 2.02
N THR A 235 -11.68 -10.90 1.10
CA THR A 235 -11.88 -12.05 0.20
C THR A 235 -11.86 -13.37 0.96
N ALA A 236 -12.71 -14.30 0.53
CA ALA A 236 -12.75 -15.71 0.92
C ALA A 236 -12.83 -16.58 -0.34
N ALA A 237 -12.73 -17.90 -0.19
CA ALA A 237 -12.72 -18.84 -1.31
C ALA A 237 -13.97 -18.76 -2.20
N ASP A 238 -15.12 -18.40 -1.62
CA ASP A 238 -16.42 -18.36 -2.29
C ASP A 238 -17.00 -16.95 -2.46
N GLY A 239 -16.20 -15.90 -2.24
CA GLY A 239 -16.59 -14.52 -2.48
C GLY A 239 -16.11 -13.55 -1.41
N LEU A 240 -16.86 -12.45 -1.22
CA LEU A 240 -16.53 -11.41 -0.26
C LEU A 240 -17.23 -11.66 1.08
N ARG A 241 -16.52 -11.41 2.18
CA ARG A 241 -17.03 -11.52 3.54
C ARG A 241 -16.90 -10.19 4.27
N ARG A 242 -17.99 -9.76 4.91
CA ARG A 242 -17.97 -8.64 5.86
C ARG A 242 -17.20 -9.08 7.10
N VAL A 243 -16.17 -8.31 7.45
CA VAL A 243 -15.36 -8.51 8.65
C VAL A 243 -15.99 -7.76 9.82
N VAL A 244 -16.30 -6.48 9.61
CA VAL A 244 -16.87 -5.57 10.61
C VAL A 244 -17.54 -4.40 9.89
N GLY A 245 -18.47 -3.71 10.54
CA GLY A 245 -19.05 -2.46 10.05
C GLY A 245 -19.39 -1.48 11.16
N VAL A 246 -19.65 -0.24 10.76
CA VAL A 246 -20.23 0.78 11.65
C VAL A 246 -21.54 0.25 12.23
N GLY A 247 -21.72 0.40 13.54
CA GLY A 247 -22.82 -0.13 14.32
C GLY A 247 -22.55 -1.48 15.02
N ASP A 248 -21.51 -2.22 14.62
CA ASP A 248 -21.15 -3.49 15.26
C ASP A 248 -20.70 -3.29 16.71
N SER A 249 -20.96 -4.28 17.56
CA SER A 249 -20.51 -4.28 18.95
C SER A 249 -19.07 -4.78 19.07
N VAL A 250 -18.27 -4.16 19.94
CA VAL A 250 -16.94 -4.62 20.34
C VAL A 250 -17.02 -5.38 21.69
N PRO A 251 -15.99 -6.13 22.11
CA PRO A 251 -16.04 -6.95 23.32
C PRO A 251 -16.38 -6.20 24.62
N SER A 252 -16.15 -4.88 24.68
CA SER A 252 -16.55 -4.05 25.81
C SER A 252 -18.06 -3.75 25.87
N GLY A 253 -18.84 -4.18 24.88
CA GLY A 253 -20.25 -3.83 24.71
C GLY A 253 -20.50 -2.48 24.02
N ALA A 254 -19.46 -1.67 23.81
CA ALA A 254 -19.55 -0.45 23.00
C ALA A 254 -19.81 -0.77 21.52
N ARG A 255 -20.26 0.23 20.75
CA ARG A 255 -20.49 0.09 19.31
C ARG A 255 -19.50 0.92 18.50
N ILE A 256 -19.09 0.39 17.36
CA ILE A 256 -18.23 1.06 16.39
C ILE A 256 -19.00 2.24 15.80
N ALA A 257 -18.59 3.46 16.15
CA ALA A 257 -19.23 4.67 15.66
C ALA A 257 -18.67 5.11 14.30
N THR A 258 -17.37 4.93 14.06
CA THR A 258 -16.74 5.27 12.78
C THR A 258 -15.75 4.20 12.31
N LEU A 259 -15.72 4.00 11.01
CA LEU A 259 -14.62 3.35 10.31
C LEU A 259 -14.22 4.34 9.21
N THR A 260 -12.99 4.84 9.25
CA THR A 260 -12.53 5.72 8.16
C THR A 260 -12.38 4.89 6.88
N LEU A 261 -12.43 5.52 5.71
CA LEU A 261 -12.08 4.85 4.45
C LEU A 261 -10.56 4.74 4.24
N LEU A 262 -9.79 5.20 5.23
CA LEU A 262 -8.34 5.06 5.33
C LEU A 262 -7.95 4.34 6.64
N PRO A 263 -8.64 3.27 7.10
CA PRO A 263 -8.15 2.58 8.28
C PRO A 263 -6.85 1.88 7.89
N VAL A 264 -5.90 1.79 8.82
CA VAL A 264 -4.77 0.87 8.64
C VAL A 264 -5.33 -0.54 8.74
N VAL A 265 -5.81 -1.07 7.62
CA VAL A 265 -6.21 -2.47 7.49
C VAL A 265 -4.94 -3.27 7.24
N SER A 266 -4.76 -4.35 7.97
CA SER A 266 -3.73 -5.34 7.65
C SER A 266 -4.31 -6.74 7.72
N VAL A 267 -3.77 -7.66 6.94
CA VAL A 267 -4.22 -9.06 6.89
C VAL A 267 -3.06 -9.97 7.22
N ASN A 268 -3.22 -10.82 8.22
CA ASN A 268 -2.18 -11.78 8.60
C ASN A 268 -2.25 -13.08 7.76
N THR A 269 -1.30 -14.00 7.98
CA THR A 269 -1.23 -15.30 7.28
C THR A 269 -2.47 -16.18 7.50
N GLY A 270 -3.09 -16.10 8.68
CA GLY A 270 -4.34 -16.78 9.00
C GLY A 270 -5.60 -16.06 8.49
N GLY A 271 -5.45 -14.96 7.74
CA GLY A 271 -6.57 -14.17 7.23
C GLY A 271 -7.22 -13.24 8.27
N ALA A 272 -6.73 -13.17 9.50
CA ALA A 272 -7.22 -12.20 10.47
C ALA A 272 -6.92 -10.78 10.00
N VAL A 273 -7.86 -9.87 10.27
CA VAL A 273 -7.81 -8.49 9.82
C VAL A 273 -7.65 -7.57 11.01
N SER A 274 -6.57 -6.80 11.05
CA SER A 274 -6.43 -5.70 12.01
C SER A 274 -6.99 -4.41 11.40
N PHE A 275 -7.63 -3.57 12.20
CA PHE A 275 -8.16 -2.28 11.76
C PHE A 275 -8.19 -1.28 12.92
N ALA A 276 -8.14 0.01 12.58
CA ALA A 276 -8.28 1.10 13.54
C ALA A 276 -9.74 1.58 13.60
N VAL A 277 -10.22 1.86 14.80
CA VAL A 277 -11.51 2.53 15.06
C VAL A 277 -11.22 3.84 15.77
N ALA A 278 -11.90 4.90 15.34
CA ALA A 278 -11.83 6.21 15.96
C ALA A 278 -13.22 6.59 16.52
N PRO A 279 -13.27 7.40 17.59
CA PRO A 279 -14.51 7.98 18.05
C PRO A 279 -15.03 8.99 17.02
N THR A 280 -16.30 9.38 17.15
CA THR A 280 -16.85 10.51 16.41
C THR A 280 -16.16 11.82 16.81
N ALA A 281 -16.41 12.90 16.06
CA ALA A 281 -15.96 14.24 16.42
C ALA A 281 -16.47 14.71 17.80
N THR A 282 -17.58 14.14 18.29
CA THR A 282 -18.14 14.41 19.61
C THR A 282 -17.62 13.46 20.71
N GLY A 283 -16.70 12.55 20.38
CA GLY A 283 -16.08 11.61 21.32
C GLY A 283 -16.86 10.31 21.53
N GLU A 284 -17.86 10.00 20.70
CA GLU A 284 -18.67 8.79 20.84
C GLU A 284 -18.01 7.57 20.16
N GLY A 285 -18.11 6.40 20.81
CA GLY A 285 -17.58 5.15 20.29
C GLY A 285 -16.18 4.80 20.82
N PRO A 286 -15.72 3.56 20.60
CA PRO A 286 -14.41 3.13 21.05
C PRO A 286 -13.29 3.71 20.18
N GLU A 287 -12.12 3.90 20.78
CA GLU A 287 -10.87 4.20 20.08
C GLU A 287 -9.90 3.03 20.24
N GLY A 288 -9.25 2.62 19.16
CA GLY A 288 -8.16 1.65 19.27
C GLY A 288 -7.89 0.82 18.03
N LEU A 289 -6.96 -0.12 18.17
CA LEU A 289 -6.64 -1.14 17.18
C LEU A 289 -7.31 -2.46 17.56
N PHE A 290 -8.08 -2.99 16.63
CA PHE A 290 -8.86 -4.22 16.80
C PHE A 290 -8.33 -5.31 15.86
N LEU A 291 -8.51 -6.57 16.27
CA LEU A 291 -8.21 -7.75 15.46
C LEU A 291 -9.47 -8.59 15.30
N ALA A 292 -9.92 -8.79 14.06
CA ALA A 292 -10.99 -9.72 13.72
C ALA A 292 -10.40 -11.00 13.12
N THR A 293 -10.59 -12.14 13.79
CA THR A 293 -10.21 -13.45 13.26
C THR A 293 -11.30 -13.99 12.33
N PRO A 294 -10.96 -14.72 11.26
CA PRO A 294 -11.98 -15.47 10.51
C PRO A 294 -12.77 -16.38 11.46
N GLY A 295 -14.06 -16.55 11.20
CA GLY A 295 -14.83 -17.63 11.82
C GLY A 295 -14.28 -19.01 11.42
N PRO A 296 -14.64 -20.07 12.16
CA PRO A 296 -14.34 -21.45 11.78
C PRO A 296 -14.92 -21.82 10.41
#